data_AF-A0A2V8XW45-F1
#
_entry.id   AF-A0A2V8XW45-F1
#
_cell.length_a   1.000
_cell.length_b   1.000
_cell.length_c   1.000
_cell.angle_alpha   90.00
_cell.angle_beta   90.00
_cell.angle_gamma   90.00
#
_symmetry.space_group_name_H-M   'P 1'
#
loop_
_entity.id
_entity.type
_entity.pdbx_description
1 polymer ?
#
loop_
_entity_poly.entity_id
_entity_poly.type
_entity_poly.pdbx_seq_one_letter_code
_entity_poly.pdbx_strand_id
1 'polypeptide(L)'
;VDPHFTAMLYAGDRFEAKPKLETALNNGQIVLVDRYIGSNLAHQTARVPVEKRGAFRRWIEHLEYGIYGLPREDLILYLRVPPRQAQSLVAQKSARTYTTAKQDILEASLRHLEQAAEMYDLLSHQAPWASIECYDSPSGAMRSPKDIAQEVLAAVNKITTTQVMRDSGAGGS
;
A
#
# COMPACT_ATOMS: atom_id res chain seq x y z
N VAL A 1 12.76 -18.05 1.08
CA VAL A 1 12.50 -17.50 -0.28
C VAL A 1 13.16 -16.14 -0.38
N ASP A 2 13.91 -15.88 -1.44
CA ASP A 2 14.58 -14.59 -1.69
C ASP A 2 13.52 -13.48 -1.90
N PRO A 3 13.61 -12.33 -1.18
CA PRO A 3 12.74 -11.19 -1.42
C PRO A 3 12.74 -10.66 -2.86
N HIS A 4 13.85 -10.73 -3.60
CA HIS A 4 13.91 -10.32 -5.02
C HIS A 4 12.98 -11.17 -5.87
N PHE A 5 12.99 -12.49 -5.66
CA PHE A 5 12.16 -13.40 -6.43
C PHE A 5 10.67 -13.12 -6.19
N THR A 6 10.26 -12.98 -4.93
CA THR A 6 8.88 -12.59 -4.59
C THR A 6 8.51 -11.22 -5.17
N ALA A 7 9.42 -10.24 -5.09
CA ALA A 7 9.20 -8.91 -5.63
C ALA A 7 8.99 -8.92 -7.16
N MET A 8 9.77 -9.72 -7.90
CA MET A 8 9.63 -9.86 -9.36
C MET A 8 8.30 -10.50 -9.74
N LEU A 9 7.83 -11.53 -9.02
CA LEU A 9 6.54 -12.17 -9.32
C LEU A 9 5.39 -11.17 -9.20
N TYR A 10 5.36 -10.37 -8.14
CA TYR A 10 4.34 -9.32 -7.98
C TYR A 10 4.48 -8.19 -9.00
N ALA A 11 5.71 -7.82 -9.37
CA ALA A 11 5.95 -6.82 -10.40
C ALA A 11 5.50 -7.32 -11.79
N GLY A 12 5.74 -8.60 -12.10
CA GLY A 12 5.34 -9.24 -13.35
C GLY A 12 3.82 -9.30 -13.53
N ASP A 13 3.09 -9.66 -12.48
CA ASP A 13 1.61 -9.62 -12.47
C ASP A 13 1.07 -8.22 -12.79
N ARG A 14 1.65 -7.17 -12.17
CA ARG A 14 1.28 -5.79 -12.50
C ARG A 14 1.65 -5.39 -13.92
N PHE A 15 2.79 -5.86 -14.42
CA PHE A 15 3.20 -5.59 -15.80
C PHE A 15 2.22 -6.19 -16.80
N GLU A 16 1.69 -7.39 -16.55
CA GLU A 16 0.63 -7.99 -17.37
C GLU A 16 -0.66 -7.15 -17.34
N ALA A 17 -1.01 -6.58 -16.17
CA ALA A 17 -2.19 -5.71 -16.02
C ALA A 17 -2.00 -4.29 -16.61
N LYS A 18 -0.77 -3.88 -16.92
CA LYS A 18 -0.42 -2.51 -17.34
C LYS A 18 -1.28 -1.98 -18.51
N PRO A 19 -1.49 -2.72 -19.62
CA PRO A 19 -2.26 -2.17 -20.75
C PRO A 19 -3.69 -1.78 -20.38
N LYS A 20 -4.31 -2.53 -19.44
CA LYS A 20 -5.65 -2.23 -18.93
C LYS A 20 -5.65 -0.94 -18.10
N LEU A 21 -4.65 -0.76 -17.25
CA LEU A 21 -4.48 0.46 -16.45
C LEU A 21 -4.29 1.68 -17.36
N GLU A 22 -3.37 1.58 -18.32
CA GLU A 22 -3.09 2.68 -19.28
C GLU A 22 -4.31 3.02 -20.13
N THR A 23 -5.05 2.01 -20.61
CA THR A 23 -6.28 2.25 -21.38
C THR A 23 -7.32 3.02 -20.57
N ALA A 24 -7.54 2.62 -19.31
CA ALA A 24 -8.49 3.30 -18.43
C ALA A 24 -8.06 4.77 -18.15
N LEU A 25 -6.78 4.96 -17.83
CA LEU A 25 -6.22 6.29 -17.58
C LEU A 25 -6.29 7.20 -18.82
N ASN A 26 -5.94 6.67 -20.00
CA ASN A 26 -6.01 7.41 -21.27
C ASN A 26 -7.44 7.79 -21.66
N ASN A 27 -8.44 7.06 -21.17
CA ASN A 27 -9.86 7.39 -21.33
C ASN A 27 -10.37 8.40 -20.29
N GLY A 28 -9.49 9.01 -19.50
CA GLY A 28 -9.85 9.99 -18.46
C GLY A 28 -10.53 9.37 -17.25
N GLN A 29 -10.38 8.06 -17.03
CA GLN A 29 -10.99 7.38 -15.89
C GLN A 29 -10.10 7.47 -14.64
N ILE A 30 -10.74 7.52 -13.47
CA ILE A 30 -10.05 7.32 -12.19
C ILE A 30 -9.89 5.82 -11.96
N VAL A 31 -8.65 5.38 -11.76
CA VAL A 31 -8.33 3.98 -11.48
C VAL A 31 -8.00 3.81 -10.01
N LEU A 32 -8.83 3.04 -9.29
CA LEU A 32 -8.57 2.62 -7.92
C LEU A 32 -8.06 1.18 -7.90
N VAL A 33 -6.93 0.97 -7.23
CA VAL A 33 -6.30 -0.35 -7.09
C VAL A 33 -6.18 -0.72 -5.61
N ASP A 34 -6.60 -1.94 -5.26
CA ASP A 34 -6.31 -2.53 -3.95
C ASP A 34 -4.93 -3.18 -4.01
N ARG A 35 -3.95 -2.49 -3.42
CA ARG A 35 -2.51 -2.76 -3.49
C ARG A 35 -1.91 -2.47 -4.88
N TYR A 36 -0.70 -1.93 -4.83
CA TYR A 36 0.11 -1.62 -6.00
C TYR A 36 1.59 -1.64 -5.60
N ILE A 37 2.45 -0.84 -6.22
CA ILE A 37 3.91 -0.87 -6.03
C ILE A 37 4.30 -0.59 -4.57
N GLY A 38 3.63 0.35 -3.90
CA GLY A 38 3.84 0.65 -2.48
C GLY A 38 3.75 -0.58 -1.56
N SER A 39 2.93 -1.57 -1.91
CA SER A 39 2.83 -2.82 -1.13
C SER A 39 4.04 -3.74 -1.34
N ASN A 40 4.59 -3.79 -2.55
CA ASN A 40 5.81 -4.53 -2.83
C ASN A 40 6.99 -3.91 -2.07
N LEU A 41 7.10 -2.58 -2.11
CA LEU A 41 8.10 -1.82 -1.37
C LEU A 41 8.03 -2.12 0.12
N ALA A 42 6.87 -2.02 0.76
CA ALA A 42 6.75 -2.23 2.20
C ALA A 42 7.07 -3.68 2.60
N HIS A 43 6.37 -4.65 2.00
CA HIS A 43 6.48 -6.06 2.42
C HIS A 43 7.83 -6.69 2.08
N GLN A 44 8.39 -6.42 0.89
CA GLN A 44 9.62 -7.08 0.49
C GLN A 44 10.84 -6.40 1.09
N THR A 45 10.83 -5.07 1.23
CA THR A 45 11.93 -4.35 1.90
C THR A 45 12.02 -4.71 3.38
N ALA A 46 10.88 -4.95 4.05
CA ALA A 46 10.87 -5.40 5.44
C ALA A 46 11.65 -6.72 5.64
N ARG A 47 11.74 -7.57 4.61
CA ARG A 47 12.39 -8.89 4.64
C ARG A 47 13.90 -8.84 4.40
N VAL A 48 14.47 -7.70 4.05
CA VAL A 48 15.93 -7.54 3.89
C VAL A 48 16.56 -6.85 5.11
N PRO A 49 17.85 -7.12 5.41
CA PRO A 49 18.59 -6.41 6.46
C PRO A 49 18.51 -4.90 6.31
N VAL A 50 18.48 -4.17 7.44
CA VAL A 50 18.26 -2.71 7.50
C VAL A 50 19.22 -1.95 6.60
N GLU A 51 20.49 -2.33 6.61
CA GLU A 51 21.56 -1.75 5.81
C GLU A 51 21.38 -1.94 4.29
N LYS A 52 20.59 -2.95 3.87
CA LYS A 52 20.29 -3.23 2.46
C LYS A 52 18.95 -2.65 1.99
N ARG A 53 18.09 -2.20 2.91
CA ARG A 53 16.72 -1.72 2.60
C ARG A 53 16.70 -0.61 1.57
N GLY A 54 17.61 0.37 1.69
CA GLY A 54 17.68 1.49 0.75
C GLY A 54 18.02 1.07 -0.68
N ALA A 55 18.99 0.17 -0.86
CA ALA A 55 19.36 -0.35 -2.17
C ALA A 55 18.24 -1.21 -2.77
N PHE A 56 17.61 -2.05 -1.95
CA PHE A 56 16.54 -2.93 -2.37
C PHE A 56 15.28 -2.15 -2.80
N ARG A 57 14.90 -1.09 -2.08
CA ARG A 57 13.82 -0.18 -2.49
C ARG A 57 14.05 0.43 -3.86
N ARG A 58 15.24 1.02 -4.07
CA ARG A 58 15.60 1.61 -5.37
C ARG A 58 15.57 0.59 -6.49
N TRP A 59 15.95 -0.65 -6.21
CA TRP A 59 15.87 -1.72 -7.18
C TRP A 59 14.41 -2.06 -7.56
N ILE A 60 13.49 -2.17 -6.58
CA ILE A 60 12.05 -2.36 -6.86
C ILE A 60 11.50 -1.18 -7.67
N GLU A 61 11.77 0.05 -7.25
CA GLU A 61 11.32 1.26 -7.94
C GLU A 61 11.84 1.32 -9.39
N HIS A 62 13.10 0.96 -9.60
CA HIS A 62 13.70 0.92 -10.94
C HIS A 62 13.07 -0.18 -11.81
N LEU A 63 12.84 -1.37 -11.25
CA LEU A 63 12.17 -2.46 -11.96
C LEU A 63 10.76 -2.05 -12.39
N GLU A 64 9.96 -1.55 -11.45
CA GLU A 64 8.53 -1.35 -11.68
C GLU A 64 8.22 -0.05 -12.44
N TYR A 65 8.80 1.07 -12.03
CA TYR A 65 8.57 2.36 -12.70
C TYR A 65 9.50 2.60 -13.89
N GLY A 66 10.73 2.07 -13.85
CA GLY A 66 11.71 2.28 -14.90
C GLY A 66 11.62 1.26 -16.02
N ILE A 67 11.80 -0.02 -15.70
CA ILE A 67 11.86 -1.11 -16.69
C ILE A 67 10.46 -1.47 -17.18
N TYR A 68 9.52 -1.75 -16.27
CA TYR A 68 8.14 -2.09 -16.64
C TYR A 68 7.33 -0.85 -17.03
N GLY A 69 7.77 0.34 -16.63
CA GLY A 69 7.12 1.59 -16.98
C GLY A 69 5.68 1.66 -16.45
N LEU A 70 5.43 1.10 -15.27
CA LEU A 70 4.11 1.13 -14.65
C LEU A 70 3.72 2.60 -14.33
N PRO A 71 2.45 2.98 -14.55
CA PRO A 71 1.99 4.35 -14.26
C PRO A 71 2.20 4.68 -12.77
N ARG A 72 2.68 5.89 -12.51
CA ARG A 72 2.87 6.41 -11.15
C ARG A 72 1.54 6.81 -10.53
N GLU A 73 1.41 6.56 -9.25
CA GLU A 73 0.22 6.90 -8.47
C GLU A 73 0.15 8.42 -8.21
N ASP A 74 -1.02 9.03 -8.41
CA ASP A 74 -1.27 10.43 -8.01
C ASP A 74 -1.55 10.57 -6.51
N LEU A 75 -2.00 9.49 -5.87
CA LEU A 75 -2.32 9.40 -4.45
C LEU A 75 -2.19 7.97 -3.97
N ILE A 76 -1.53 7.78 -2.83
CA ILE A 76 -1.43 6.47 -2.17
C ILE A 76 -2.09 6.57 -0.80
N LEU A 77 -3.21 5.88 -0.62
CA LEU A 77 -3.94 5.84 0.65
C LEU A 77 -3.37 4.73 1.54
N TYR A 78 -2.78 5.10 2.67
CA TYR A 78 -2.33 4.14 3.67
C TYR A 78 -3.31 4.08 4.85
N LEU A 79 -4.10 3.01 4.89
CA LEU A 79 -5.02 2.74 5.99
C LEU A 79 -4.24 2.12 7.16
N ARG A 80 -3.80 2.98 8.07
CA ARG A 80 -2.89 2.58 9.15
C ARG A 80 -3.64 1.94 10.31
N VAL A 81 -3.26 0.71 10.63
CA VAL A 81 -3.76 -0.05 11.79
C VAL A 81 -2.54 -0.64 12.50
N PRO A 82 -2.45 -0.57 13.83
CA PRO A 82 -1.31 -1.15 14.52
C PRO A 82 -1.27 -2.69 14.31
N PRO A 83 -0.08 -3.29 14.14
CA PRO A 83 0.07 -4.69 13.71
C PRO A 83 -0.69 -5.72 14.56
N ARG A 84 -0.71 -5.53 15.88
CA ARG A 84 -1.40 -6.45 16.82
C ARG A 84 -2.91 -6.46 16.59
N GLN A 85 -3.49 -5.29 16.39
CA GLN A 85 -4.91 -5.10 16.10
C GLN A 85 -5.25 -5.68 14.72
N ALA A 86 -4.39 -5.43 13.71
CA ALA A 86 -4.55 -6.01 12.38
C ALA A 86 -4.52 -7.55 12.43
N GLN A 87 -3.58 -8.15 13.18
CA GLN A 87 -3.51 -9.59 13.37
C GLN A 87 -4.77 -10.15 14.06
N SER A 88 -5.26 -9.48 15.11
CA SER A 88 -6.50 -9.87 15.79
C SER A 88 -7.70 -9.88 14.84
N LEU A 89 -7.84 -8.86 13.98
CA LEU A 89 -8.92 -8.79 12.99
C LEU A 89 -8.85 -9.93 11.96
N VAL A 90 -7.65 -10.33 11.54
CA VAL A 90 -7.45 -11.46 10.63
C VAL A 90 -7.75 -12.80 11.33
N ALA A 91 -7.32 -12.95 12.57
CA ALA A 91 -7.57 -14.14 13.38
C ALA A 91 -9.07 -14.37 13.64
N GLN A 92 -9.83 -13.30 13.89
CA GLN A 92 -11.30 -13.38 14.04
C GLN A 92 -12.00 -13.88 12.76
N LYS A 93 -11.42 -13.63 11.58
CA LYS A 93 -11.93 -14.17 10.29
C LYS A 93 -11.57 -15.64 10.07
N SER A 94 -10.61 -16.19 10.81
CA SER A 94 -10.02 -17.52 10.59
C SER A 94 -10.14 -18.40 11.84
N ALA A 95 -11.37 -18.63 12.29
CA ALA A 95 -11.65 -19.47 13.45
C ALA A 95 -11.42 -20.97 13.17
N ARG A 96 -10.18 -21.49 13.30
CA ARG A 96 -9.93 -22.95 13.46
C ARG A 96 -8.67 -23.30 14.30
N THR A 97 -8.95 -23.99 15.42
CA THR A 97 -8.16 -24.95 16.22
C THR A 97 -6.67 -24.66 16.49
N TYR A 98 -6.34 -24.47 17.77
CA TYR A 98 -5.01 -24.11 18.28
C TYR A 98 -4.07 -25.33 18.40
N THR A 99 -2.83 -25.19 17.92
CA THR A 99 -1.70 -26.11 18.16
C THR A 99 -0.42 -25.29 18.40
N THR A 100 0.57 -25.84 19.09
CA THR A 100 1.85 -25.17 19.39
C THR A 100 2.62 -24.74 18.14
N ALA A 101 2.63 -25.55 17.08
CA ALA A 101 3.25 -25.17 15.80
C ALA A 101 2.59 -23.95 15.12
N LYS A 102 1.30 -23.68 15.40
CA LYS A 102 0.64 -22.45 14.93
C LYS A 102 1.09 -21.22 15.69
N GLN A 103 1.55 -21.36 16.94
CA GLN A 103 1.98 -20.22 17.75
C GLN A 103 3.27 -19.59 17.22
N ASP A 104 4.26 -20.41 16.87
CA ASP A 104 5.50 -19.91 16.24
C ASP A 104 5.23 -19.23 14.89
N ILE A 105 4.29 -19.77 14.10
CA ILE A 105 3.87 -19.17 12.83
C ILE A 105 3.15 -17.82 13.06
N LEU A 106 2.33 -17.73 14.12
CA LEU A 106 1.65 -16.48 14.48
C LEU A 106 2.64 -15.42 14.95
N GLU A 107 3.65 -15.78 15.72
CA GLU A 107 4.71 -14.86 16.17
C GLU A 107 5.59 -14.39 14.99
N ALA A 108 6.01 -15.31 14.12
CA ALA A 108 6.74 -14.97 12.91
C ALA A 108 5.92 -14.07 11.96
N SER A 109 4.61 -14.32 11.86
CA SER A 109 3.67 -13.49 11.11
C SER A 109 3.52 -12.11 11.73
N LEU A 110 3.41 -12.01 13.06
CA LEU A 110 3.31 -10.73 13.76
C LEU A 110 4.57 -9.88 13.53
N ARG A 111 5.76 -10.46 13.72
CA ARG A 111 7.02 -9.75 13.47
C ARG A 111 7.11 -9.28 12.02
N HIS A 112 6.68 -10.10 11.06
CA HIS A 112 6.64 -9.68 9.66
C HIS A 112 5.68 -8.50 9.43
N LEU A 113 4.50 -8.51 10.06
CA LEU A 113 3.54 -7.41 9.99
C LEU A 113 4.07 -6.14 10.65
N GLU A 114 4.77 -6.25 11.79
CA GLU A 114 5.43 -5.12 12.45
C GLU A 114 6.48 -4.48 11.54
N GLN A 115 7.37 -5.29 10.96
CA GLN A 115 8.40 -4.80 10.04
C GLN A 115 7.81 -4.20 8.76
N ALA A 116 6.73 -4.77 8.23
CA ALA A 116 6.03 -4.21 7.07
C ALA A 116 5.34 -2.89 7.42
N ALA A 117 4.72 -2.79 8.60
CA ALA A 117 4.10 -1.55 9.08
C ALA A 117 5.13 -0.45 9.28
N GLU A 118 6.30 -0.74 9.86
CA GLU A 118 7.42 0.22 9.94
C GLU A 118 7.83 0.74 8.56
N MET A 119 7.86 -0.14 7.55
CA MET A 119 8.18 0.27 6.19
C MET A 119 7.08 1.11 5.55
N TYR A 120 5.81 0.80 5.79
CA TYR A 120 4.70 1.65 5.35
C TYR A 120 4.74 3.02 6.04
N ASP A 121 4.97 3.08 7.35
CA ASP A 121 5.13 4.32 8.12
C ASP A 121 6.25 5.17 7.49
N LEU A 122 7.42 4.57 7.25
CA LEU A 122 8.55 5.22 6.59
C LEU A 122 8.21 5.76 5.19
N LEU A 123 7.53 4.95 4.36
CA LEU A 123 7.14 5.33 3.00
C LEU A 123 6.13 6.46 2.99
N SER A 124 5.21 6.45 3.95
CA SER A 124 4.08 7.37 4.01
C SER A 124 4.41 8.81 4.38
N HIS A 125 5.64 9.08 4.82
CA HIS A 125 6.13 10.43 5.08
C HIS A 125 6.41 11.26 3.83
N GLN A 126 6.27 10.68 2.63
CA GLN A 126 6.59 11.34 1.36
C GLN A 126 5.34 11.45 0.50
N ALA A 127 5.22 12.55 -0.26
CA ALA A 127 4.20 12.63 -1.30
C ALA A 127 4.42 11.48 -2.33
N PRO A 128 3.36 10.88 -2.90
CA PRO A 128 1.95 11.27 -2.79
C PRO A 128 1.17 10.46 -1.73
N TRP A 129 1.81 10.01 -0.65
CA TRP A 129 1.12 9.23 0.38
C TRP A 129 0.21 10.09 1.26
N ALA A 130 -0.93 9.51 1.62
CA ALA A 130 -1.85 10.02 2.63
C ALA A 130 -2.17 8.91 3.62
N SER A 131 -1.64 9.04 4.83
CA SER A 131 -1.92 8.14 5.95
C SER A 131 -3.25 8.47 6.59
N ILE A 132 -4.05 7.44 6.85
CA ILE A 132 -5.35 7.52 7.50
C ILE A 132 -5.29 6.59 8.71
N GLU A 133 -5.28 7.18 9.91
CA GLU A 133 -5.26 6.40 11.15
C GLU A 133 -6.60 5.71 11.35
N CYS A 134 -6.67 4.39 11.25
CA CYS A 134 -7.91 3.63 11.37
C CYS A 134 -8.19 3.16 12.80
N TYR A 135 -7.21 3.27 13.71
CA TYR A 135 -7.32 2.85 15.10
C TYR A 135 -7.15 4.06 16.02
N ASP A 136 -8.11 4.26 16.92
CA ASP A 136 -8.06 5.30 17.93
C ASP A 136 -7.37 4.75 19.19
N SER A 137 -6.08 5.02 19.31
CA SER A 137 -5.28 4.55 20.46
C SER A 137 -5.81 5.04 21.82
N PRO A 138 -6.24 6.31 21.98
CA PRO A 138 -6.93 6.77 23.19
C PRO A 138 -8.14 5.94 23.62
N SER A 139 -9.06 5.61 22.71
CA SER A 139 -10.23 4.80 23.05
C SER A 139 -9.97 3.29 23.02
N GLY A 140 -8.84 2.87 22.45
CA GLY A 140 -8.48 1.47 22.28
C GLY A 140 -9.32 0.74 21.23
N ALA A 141 -10.01 1.46 20.34
CA ALA A 141 -10.97 0.90 19.39
C ALA A 141 -10.65 1.26 17.94
N MET A 142 -11.14 0.43 17.01
CA MET A 142 -11.17 0.79 15.60
C MET A 142 -12.13 1.97 15.39
N ARG A 143 -11.72 2.95 14.58
CA ARG A 143 -12.63 4.00 14.12
C ARG A 143 -13.75 3.39 13.28
N SER A 144 -14.88 4.08 13.20
CA SER A 144 -16.00 3.61 12.40
C SER A 144 -15.63 3.61 10.90
N PRO A 145 -16.15 2.67 10.10
CA PRO A 145 -15.94 2.69 8.65
C PRO A 145 -16.41 4.00 8.01
N LYS A 146 -17.43 4.66 8.58
CA LYS A 146 -17.94 5.94 8.13
C LYS A 146 -16.90 7.05 8.29
N ASP A 147 -16.27 7.15 9.47
CA ASP A 147 -15.28 8.20 9.74
C ASP A 147 -14.02 7.99 8.89
N ILE A 148 -13.59 6.73 8.72
CA ILE A 148 -12.47 6.38 7.84
C ILE A 148 -12.81 6.74 6.39
N ALA A 149 -14.00 6.39 5.90
CA ALA A 149 -14.43 6.70 4.54
C ALA A 149 -14.51 8.21 4.27
N GLN A 150 -14.95 9.01 5.25
CA GLN A 150 -14.97 10.46 5.13
C GLN A 150 -13.56 11.04 4.94
N GLU A 151 -12.58 10.52 5.68
CA GLU A 151 -11.18 10.96 5.57
C GLU A 151 -10.54 10.51 4.25
N VAL A 152 -10.83 9.28 3.81
CA VAL A 152 -10.45 8.78 2.48
C VAL A 152 -10.98 9.71 1.38
N LEU A 153 -12.27 10.03 1.41
CA LEU A 153 -12.89 10.91 0.42
C LEU A 153 -12.28 12.32 0.47
N ALA A 154 -11.99 12.85 1.66
CA ALA A 154 -11.32 14.13 1.80
C ALA A 154 -9.93 14.15 1.17
N ALA A 155 -9.16 13.05 1.28
CA ALA A 155 -7.86 12.92 0.63
C ALA A 155 -8.00 12.82 -0.90
N VAL A 156 -8.95 12.02 -1.40
CA VAL A 156 -9.21 11.86 -2.83
C VAL A 156 -9.70 13.17 -3.46
N ASN A 157 -10.59 13.91 -2.78
CA ASN A 157 -11.15 15.16 -3.32
C ASN A 157 -10.08 16.24 -3.57
N LYS A 158 -8.97 16.23 -2.83
CA LYS A 158 -7.86 17.17 -3.04
C LYS A 158 -7.24 17.01 -4.43
N ILE A 159 -7.11 15.77 -4.90
CA ILE A 159 -6.49 15.48 -6.21
C ILE A 159 -7.49 15.61 -7.36
N THR A 160 -8.73 15.15 -7.18
CA THR A 160 -9.74 15.20 -8.25
C THR A 160 -10.21 16.63 -8.53
N THR A 161 -10.38 17.46 -7.50
CA THR A 161 -10.73 18.88 -7.68
C THR A 161 -9.61 19.65 -8.40
N THR A 162 -8.35 19.33 -8.07
CA THR A 162 -7.16 19.94 -8.73
C THR A 162 -7.06 19.51 -10.18
N GLN A 163 -7.38 18.25 -10.50
CA GLN A 163 -7.34 17.73 -11.86
C GLN A 163 -8.43 18.35 -12.75
N VAL A 164 -9.66 18.47 -12.25
CA VAL A 164 -10.76 19.15 -12.96
C VAL A 164 -10.38 20.60 -13.28
N MET A 165 -9.75 21.33 -12.36
CA MET A 165 -9.30 22.70 -12.63
C MET A 165 -8.21 22.79 -13.70
N ARG A 166 -7.27 21.83 -13.75
CA ARG A 166 -6.22 21.77 -14.79
C ARG A 166 -6.81 21.45 -16.17
N ASP A 167 -7.72 20.49 -16.25
CA ASP A 167 -8.35 20.08 -17.51
C ASP A 167 -9.30 21.19 -18.05
N SER A 168 -9.91 21.97 -17.16
CA SER A 168 -10.75 23.13 -17.51
C SER A 168 -9.96 24.33 -18.04
N GLY A 169 -8.69 24.48 -17.63
CA GLY A 169 -7.84 25.62 -17.99
C GLY A 169 -7.06 25.44 -19.30
N ALA A 170 -6.91 24.20 -19.78
CA ALA A 170 -6.18 23.88 -21.01
C ALA A 170 -7.01 24.05 -22.31
N GLY A 171 -8.31 24.38 -22.20
CA GLY A 171 -9.21 24.56 -23.33
C GLY A 171 -9.34 26.00 -23.87
N GLY A 172 -8.50 26.92 -23.40
CA GLY A 172 -8.58 28.33 -23.78
C GLY A 172 -7.21 28.95 -24.06
N SER A 173 -6.65 28.66 -25.23
CA SER A 173 -5.67 29.49 -25.96
C SER A 173 -5.57 29.01 -27.40
#